data_AF-A0A317FJD8-F1
#
_entry.id   AF-A0A317FJD8-F1
#
_cell.length_a   1.000
_cell.length_b   1.000
_cell.length_c   1.000
_cell.angle_alpha   90.00
_cell.angle_beta   90.00
_cell.angle_gamma   90.00
#
_symmetry.space_group_name_H-M   'P 1'
#
loop_
_entity.id
_entity.type
_entity.pdbx_description
1 polymer ?
#
loop_
_entity_poly.entity_id
_entity_poly.type
_entity_poly.pdbx_seq_one_letter_code
_entity_poly.pdbx_strand_id
1 'polypeptide(L)'
;MPLPTRPRPATRSWLPMALAASVAALLAAPVGYWLGREGATAPGGLRDPLAGAQALVAAALEATPSGSARTEGSYRVQPLATHPVAGGACRDFLLEGPAGALAGLACRDGGAWALRAGVTLETGDALRTASAEHPVIGAMLERLGAAPPLDEAAEAALMRRGWR
;
A
#
# COMPACT_ATOMS: atom_id res chain seq x y z
N MET A 1 68.95 53.35 8.11
CA MET A 1 67.47 53.31 8.30
C MET A 1 66.85 52.61 7.11
N PRO A 2 66.28 51.41 7.27
CA PRO A 2 65.64 50.68 6.18
C PRO A 2 64.12 50.97 6.15
N LEU A 3 63.54 51.09 4.95
CA LEU A 3 62.09 50.97 4.77
C LEU A 3 61.82 49.71 3.92
N PRO A 4 61.08 48.73 4.46
CA PRO A 4 60.85 47.45 3.80
C PRO A 4 59.74 47.52 2.74
N THR A 5 60.00 46.89 1.59
CA THR A 5 59.03 46.52 0.56
C THR A 5 58.05 45.47 1.08
N ARG A 6 56.73 45.69 0.94
CA ARG A 6 55.70 44.67 1.21
C ARG A 6 55.41 43.84 -0.05
N PRO A 7 55.64 42.52 -0.05
CA PRO A 7 55.18 41.63 -1.12
C PRO A 7 53.66 41.39 -1.05
N ARG A 8 53.04 41.22 -2.23
CA ARG A 8 51.62 40.87 -2.42
C ARG A 8 51.33 39.47 -1.87
N PRO A 9 50.19 39.24 -1.17
CA PRO A 9 49.79 37.89 -0.80
C PRO A 9 49.30 37.11 -2.04
N ALA A 10 49.93 35.96 -2.29
CA ALA A 10 49.44 34.94 -3.20
C ALA A 10 48.25 34.23 -2.55
N THR A 11 47.10 34.18 -3.22
CA THR A 11 45.94 33.42 -2.77
C THR A 11 46.19 31.94 -3.00
N ARG A 12 46.66 31.28 -1.94
CA ARG A 12 46.82 29.83 -1.83
C ARG A 12 45.43 29.20 -1.84
N SER A 13 45.07 28.50 -2.93
CA SER A 13 43.89 27.64 -2.98
C SER A 13 44.07 26.50 -1.99
N TRP A 14 43.39 26.62 -0.85
CA TRP A 14 43.26 25.56 0.14
C TRP A 14 42.11 24.66 -0.32
N LEU A 15 42.44 23.45 -0.78
CA LEU A 15 41.55 22.31 -0.59
C LEU A 15 41.58 21.93 0.90
N PRO A 16 40.44 21.93 1.60
CA PRO A 16 40.26 21.06 2.75
C PRO A 16 39.64 19.73 2.28
N MET A 17 40.50 18.72 2.33
CA MET A 17 40.19 17.32 2.53
C MET A 17 39.20 17.18 3.71
N ALA A 18 37.93 16.87 3.43
CA ALA A 18 36.98 16.42 4.44
C ALA A 18 36.89 14.89 4.35
N LEU A 19 37.59 14.25 5.30
CA LEU A 19 37.48 12.84 5.64
C LEU A 19 36.03 12.46 5.96
N ALA A 20 35.62 11.30 5.44
CA ALA A 20 34.84 10.25 6.10
C ALA A 20 33.75 10.65 7.13
N ALA A 21 32.49 10.66 6.68
CA ALA A 21 31.26 10.35 7.41
C ALA A 21 30.17 10.26 6.32
N SER A 22 29.42 9.19 6.05
CA SER A 22 28.97 8.08 6.89
C SER A 22 28.56 6.93 5.98
N VAL A 23 29.19 5.76 6.12
CA VAL A 23 28.60 4.49 5.70
C VAL A 23 27.55 4.13 6.74
N ALA A 24 26.32 4.58 6.52
CA ALA A 24 25.08 4.05 7.14
C ALA A 24 23.90 4.92 6.68
N ALA A 25 23.67 5.04 5.37
CA ALA A 25 22.33 5.38 4.92
C ALA A 25 21.49 4.10 5.03
N LEU A 26 20.96 3.94 6.25
CA LEU A 26 19.93 3.05 6.69
C LEU A 26 19.10 2.47 5.54
N LEU A 27 18.98 1.14 5.55
CA LEU A 27 17.75 0.41 5.26
C LEU A 27 16.57 1.37 5.12
N ALA A 28 16.18 1.65 3.87
CA ALA A 28 14.96 2.37 3.58
C ALA A 28 13.78 1.50 4.05
N ALA A 29 13.48 1.60 5.34
CA ALA A 29 12.20 1.21 5.88
C ALA A 29 11.15 2.01 5.08
N PRO A 30 10.14 1.37 4.47
CA PRO A 30 9.15 2.09 3.69
C PRO A 30 8.38 3.02 4.64
N VAL A 31 8.69 4.31 4.60
CA VAL A 31 7.94 5.42 5.24
C VAL A 31 6.61 5.67 4.49
N GLY A 32 6.05 4.63 3.87
CA GLY A 32 4.78 4.69 3.15
C GLY A 32 3.57 4.22 3.99
N TYR A 33 3.80 3.53 5.10
CA TYR A 33 2.71 2.90 5.86
C TYR A 33 1.93 3.85 6.78
N TRP A 34 2.39 5.09 7.00
CA TRP A 34 1.84 5.96 8.03
C TRP A 34 1.04 7.18 7.56
N LEU A 35 1.04 7.51 6.27
CA LEU A 35 0.43 8.75 5.77
C LEU A 35 -1.03 8.62 5.29
N GLY A 36 -1.76 7.61 5.77
CA GLY A 36 -3.17 7.36 5.39
C GLY A 36 -4.16 7.25 6.55
N ARG A 37 -3.74 7.50 7.80
CA ARG A 37 -4.59 7.30 9.00
C ARG A 37 -5.36 8.55 9.45
N GLU A 38 -5.35 9.63 8.70
CA GLU A 38 -6.08 10.86 9.04
C GLU A 38 -7.50 10.83 8.44
N GLY A 39 -8.31 9.88 8.91
CA GLY A 39 -9.71 9.76 8.53
C GLY A 39 -10.41 8.66 9.32
N ALA A 40 -11.25 9.07 10.27
CA ALA A 40 -12.15 8.24 11.08
C ALA A 40 -11.55 7.46 12.27
N THR A 41 -11.08 8.18 13.28
CA THR A 41 -11.29 7.73 14.67
C THR A 41 -12.75 7.95 15.05
N ALA A 42 -13.60 6.95 14.79
CA ALA A 42 -14.94 6.89 15.37
C ALA A 42 -14.82 6.78 16.91
N PRO A 43 -15.44 7.65 17.71
CA PRO A 43 -15.37 7.56 19.15
C PRO A 43 -16.29 6.43 19.64
N GLY A 44 -15.70 5.30 20.01
CA GLY A 44 -16.38 4.18 20.67
C GLY A 44 -15.87 2.83 20.21
N GLY A 45 -14.87 2.27 20.93
CA GLY A 45 -14.55 0.84 20.98
C GLY A 45 -14.44 0.01 19.68
N LEU A 46 -14.41 0.64 18.51
CA LEU A 46 -14.52 -0.04 17.22
C LEU A 46 -13.26 -0.87 17.01
N ARG A 47 -13.41 -2.19 17.05
CA ARG A 47 -12.31 -3.11 16.75
C ARG A 47 -12.03 -3.03 15.26
N ASP A 48 -10.77 -2.80 14.91
CA ASP A 48 -10.30 -2.79 13.52
C ASP A 48 -10.28 -4.24 12.99
N PRO A 49 -11.13 -4.62 12.02
CA PRO A 49 -11.15 -5.98 11.47
C PRO A 49 -9.84 -6.37 10.80
N LEU A 50 -9.06 -5.39 10.33
CA LEU A 50 -7.78 -5.62 9.66
C LEU A 50 -6.64 -5.90 10.64
N ALA A 51 -6.81 -5.56 11.93
CA ALA A 51 -5.79 -5.76 12.95
C ALA A 51 -5.43 -7.25 13.08
N GLY A 52 -4.17 -7.59 12.79
CA GLY A 52 -3.65 -8.96 12.83
C GLY A 52 -3.86 -9.74 11.53
N ALA A 53 -4.61 -9.20 10.56
CA ALA A 53 -4.90 -9.86 9.28
C ALA A 53 -4.06 -9.32 8.11
N GLN A 54 -3.20 -8.31 8.32
CA GLN A 54 -2.52 -7.59 7.22
C GLN A 54 -1.68 -8.53 6.33
N ALA A 55 -0.92 -9.43 6.95
CA ALA A 55 -0.08 -10.39 6.21
C ALA A 55 -0.92 -11.40 5.43
N LEU A 56 -2.03 -11.88 6.02
CA LEU A 56 -2.96 -12.77 5.37
C LEU A 56 -3.64 -12.09 4.17
N VAL A 57 -4.09 -10.85 4.34
CA VAL A 57 -4.67 -10.05 3.25
C VAL A 57 -3.66 -9.91 2.11
N ALA A 58 -2.44 -9.47 2.40
CA ALA A 58 -1.41 -9.33 1.37
C ALA A 58 -1.11 -10.66 0.65
N ALA A 59 -1.03 -11.78 1.39
CA ALA A 59 -0.80 -13.10 0.80
C ALA A 59 -1.99 -13.60 -0.04
N ALA A 60 -3.22 -13.34 0.40
CA ALA A 60 -4.42 -13.69 -0.36
C ALA A 60 -4.52 -12.86 -1.64
N LEU A 61 -4.25 -11.56 -1.57
CA LEU A 61 -4.21 -10.69 -2.75
C LEU A 61 -3.10 -11.08 -3.73
N GLU A 62 -2.00 -11.67 -3.25
CA GLU A 62 -0.91 -12.13 -4.11
C GLU A 62 -1.25 -13.39 -4.91
N ALA A 63 -1.90 -14.35 -4.27
CA ALA A 63 -1.93 -15.73 -4.76
C ALA A 63 -3.33 -16.31 -4.96
N THR A 64 -4.38 -15.67 -4.45
CA THR A 64 -5.75 -16.16 -4.57
C THR A 64 -6.43 -15.49 -5.76
N PRO A 65 -6.95 -16.26 -6.74
CA PRO A 65 -7.79 -15.73 -7.81
C PRO A 65 -9.05 -15.04 -7.27
N SER A 66 -9.59 -14.08 -8.02
CA SER A 66 -10.84 -13.44 -7.63
C SER A 66 -12.00 -14.44 -7.59
N GLY A 67 -12.94 -14.20 -6.67
CA GLY A 67 -14.03 -15.12 -6.38
C GLY A 67 -13.64 -16.32 -5.50
N SER A 68 -12.33 -16.61 -5.35
CA SER A 68 -11.83 -17.64 -4.43
C SER A 68 -11.45 -17.04 -3.09
N ALA A 69 -11.52 -17.82 -2.02
CA ALA A 69 -11.19 -17.35 -0.68
C ALA A 69 -10.05 -18.14 -0.06
N ARG A 70 -9.21 -17.44 0.70
CA ARG A 70 -8.18 -18.00 1.57
C ARG A 70 -8.63 -17.84 3.02
N THR A 71 -8.61 -18.93 3.77
CA THR A 71 -8.95 -18.93 5.20
C THR A 71 -7.72 -19.32 6.01
N GLU A 72 -7.45 -18.57 7.08
CA GLU A 72 -6.38 -18.87 8.03
C GLU A 72 -6.83 -18.48 9.45
N GLY A 73 -6.89 -19.47 10.34
CA GLY A 73 -7.47 -19.29 11.68
C GLY A 73 -8.94 -18.86 11.60
N SER A 74 -9.29 -17.77 12.29
CA SER A 74 -10.62 -17.16 12.28
C SER A 74 -10.82 -16.12 11.18
N TYR A 75 -9.82 -15.91 10.32
CA TYR A 75 -9.89 -14.95 9.23
C TYR A 75 -10.15 -15.63 7.88
N ARG A 76 -10.94 -14.96 7.04
CA ARG A 76 -11.20 -15.34 5.66
C ARG A 76 -11.03 -14.12 4.78
N VAL A 77 -10.23 -14.24 3.72
CA VAL A 77 -10.00 -13.19 2.74
C VAL A 77 -10.40 -13.69 1.36
N GLN A 78 -11.27 -12.95 0.69
CA GLN A 78 -11.73 -13.23 -0.67
C GLN A 78 -11.47 -12.00 -1.54
N PRO A 79 -10.50 -12.04 -2.46
CA PRO A 79 -10.44 -11.07 -3.54
C PRO A 79 -11.72 -11.16 -4.39
N LEU A 80 -12.32 -10.03 -4.72
CA LEU A 80 -13.60 -9.97 -5.43
C LEU A 80 -13.38 -9.70 -6.91
N ALA A 81 -12.57 -8.68 -7.24
CA ALA A 81 -12.20 -8.32 -8.60
C ALA A 81 -10.76 -7.77 -8.67
N THR A 82 -10.24 -7.70 -9.89
CA THR A 82 -8.95 -7.06 -10.19
C THR A 82 -9.18 -5.97 -11.20
N HIS A 83 -8.83 -4.74 -10.84
CA HIS A 83 -8.98 -3.54 -11.64
C HIS A 83 -7.60 -3.04 -12.12
N PRO A 84 -7.36 -2.94 -13.43
CA PRO A 84 -6.14 -2.32 -13.94
C PRO A 84 -6.11 -0.83 -13.60
N VAL A 85 -4.95 -0.31 -13.20
CA VAL A 85 -4.72 1.13 -12.96
C VAL A 85 -3.40 1.56 -13.60
N ALA A 86 -3.19 2.88 -13.74
CA ALA A 86 -1.89 3.39 -14.15
C ALA A 86 -0.80 2.96 -13.14
N GLY A 87 0.10 2.07 -13.57
CA GLY A 87 1.21 1.56 -12.76
C GLY A 87 0.99 0.19 -12.11
N GLY A 88 -0.12 -0.50 -12.36
CA GLY A 88 -0.33 -1.87 -11.87
C GLY A 88 -1.79 -2.28 -11.83
N ALA A 89 -2.18 -2.93 -10.74
CA ALA A 89 -3.55 -3.36 -10.50
C ALA A 89 -3.98 -3.08 -9.07
N CYS A 90 -5.26 -2.80 -8.89
CA CYS A 90 -5.93 -2.75 -7.60
C CYS A 90 -6.91 -3.91 -7.49
N ARG A 91 -7.04 -4.48 -6.30
CA ARG A 91 -7.96 -5.55 -6.01
C ARG A 91 -8.85 -5.13 -4.86
N ASP A 92 -10.14 -5.21 -5.08
CA ASP A 92 -11.12 -5.18 -4.01
C ASP A 92 -11.21 -6.56 -3.36
N PHE A 93 -11.47 -6.59 -2.06
CA PHE A 93 -11.51 -7.82 -1.29
C PHE A 93 -12.48 -7.70 -0.14
N LEU A 94 -12.98 -8.85 0.29
CA LEU A 94 -13.68 -9.02 1.54
C LEU A 94 -12.76 -9.71 2.55
N LEU A 95 -12.61 -9.10 3.72
CA LEU A 95 -12.02 -9.70 4.91
C LEU A 95 -13.14 -9.98 5.91
N GLU A 96 -13.19 -11.20 6.42
CA GLU A 96 -14.07 -11.60 7.51
C GLU A 96 -13.20 -12.10 8.66
N GLY A 97 -13.50 -11.70 9.89
CA GLY A 97 -12.73 -12.07 11.06
C GLY A 97 -13.51 -11.92 12.37
N PRO A 98 -12.89 -12.23 13.52
CA PRO A 98 -13.53 -12.20 14.83
C PRO A 98 -13.94 -10.79 15.28
N ALA A 99 -13.31 -9.75 14.72
CA ALA A 99 -13.61 -8.35 15.00
C ALA A 99 -14.70 -7.77 14.08
N GLY A 100 -15.17 -8.53 13.09
CA GLY A 100 -16.14 -8.09 12.08
C GLY A 100 -15.65 -8.36 10.67
N ALA A 101 -16.31 -7.75 9.69
CA ALA A 101 -15.94 -7.83 8.28
C ALA A 101 -15.48 -6.46 7.75
N LEU A 102 -14.70 -6.48 6.68
CA LEU A 102 -14.19 -5.29 6.00
C LEU A 102 -14.18 -5.52 4.49
N ALA A 103 -14.84 -4.65 3.74
CA ALA A 103 -14.61 -4.50 2.31
C ALA A 103 -13.43 -3.54 2.11
N GLY A 104 -12.40 -3.96 1.40
CA GLY A 104 -11.21 -3.17 1.17
C GLY A 104 -10.84 -3.08 -0.30
N LEU A 105 -10.02 -2.08 -0.63
CA LEU A 105 -9.35 -1.92 -1.91
C LEU A 105 -7.86 -1.77 -1.66
N ALA A 106 -7.04 -2.63 -2.24
CA ALA A 106 -5.60 -2.56 -2.15
C ALA A 106 -4.97 -2.55 -3.54
N CYS A 107 -3.94 -1.73 -3.74
CA CYS A 107 -3.23 -1.62 -5.00
C CYS A 107 -1.82 -2.19 -4.90
N ARG A 108 -1.38 -2.81 -5.98
CA ARG A 108 0.00 -3.25 -6.15
C ARG A 108 0.88 -2.03 -6.36
N ASP A 109 1.76 -1.76 -5.42
CA ASP A 109 2.68 -0.63 -5.43
C ASP A 109 4.06 -1.08 -4.95
N GLY A 110 5.11 -0.84 -5.74
CA GLY A 110 6.48 -1.24 -5.40
C GLY A 110 6.68 -2.73 -5.10
N GLY A 111 5.81 -3.62 -5.62
CA GLY A 111 5.84 -5.06 -5.34
C GLY A 111 5.16 -5.50 -4.04
N ALA A 112 4.46 -4.59 -3.36
CA ALA A 112 3.64 -4.87 -2.19
C ALA A 112 2.18 -4.47 -2.42
N TRP A 113 1.26 -5.02 -1.63
CA TRP A 113 -0.14 -4.59 -1.62
C TRP A 113 -0.34 -3.48 -0.59
N ALA A 114 -0.76 -2.31 -1.04
CA ALA A 114 -1.03 -1.14 -0.21
C ALA A 114 -2.55 -0.87 -0.15
N LEU A 115 -3.13 -0.86 1.04
CA LEU A 115 -4.54 -0.52 1.24
C LEU A 115 -4.80 0.94 0.86
N ARG A 116 -5.82 1.18 0.03
CA ARG A 116 -6.24 2.52 -0.43
C ARG A 116 -7.57 2.94 0.17
N ALA A 117 -8.47 1.98 0.39
CA ALA A 117 -9.74 2.21 1.05
C ALA A 117 -10.15 0.97 1.84
N GLY A 118 -10.93 1.18 2.91
CA GLY A 118 -11.49 0.11 3.73
C GLY A 118 -12.78 0.58 4.38
N VAL A 119 -13.78 -0.30 4.40
CA VAL A 119 -15.07 -0.05 5.03
C VAL A 119 -15.43 -1.25 5.89
N THR A 120 -15.56 -1.02 7.18
CA THR A 120 -16.08 -2.02 8.11
C THR A 120 -17.54 -2.31 7.79
N LEU A 121 -17.88 -3.59 7.71
CA LEU A 121 -19.21 -4.06 7.38
C LEU A 121 -19.85 -4.64 8.65
N GLU A 122 -21.13 -4.34 8.83
CA GLU A 122 -21.97 -5.04 9.78
C GLU A 122 -22.20 -6.48 9.29
N THR A 123 -22.42 -7.43 10.20
CA THR A 123 -22.49 -8.88 9.90
C THR A 123 -23.51 -9.26 8.81
N GLY A 124 -24.56 -8.44 8.59
CA GLY A 124 -25.55 -8.64 7.52
C GLY A 124 -25.20 -7.97 6.18
N ASP A 125 -24.29 -7.00 6.18
CA ASP A 125 -23.92 -6.22 4.98
C ASP A 125 -22.74 -6.84 4.23
N ALA A 126 -21.95 -7.71 4.87
CA ALA A 126 -20.85 -8.42 4.23
C ALA A 126 -21.27 -9.16 2.95
N LEU A 127 -22.39 -9.89 3.01
CA LEU A 127 -22.88 -10.67 1.87
C LEU A 127 -23.44 -9.77 0.74
N ARG A 128 -24.10 -8.66 1.10
CA ARG A 128 -24.60 -7.68 0.11
C ARG A 128 -23.46 -6.97 -0.59
N THR A 129 -22.43 -6.57 0.14
CA THR A 129 -21.29 -5.82 -0.39
C THR A 129 -20.35 -6.71 -1.21
N ALA A 130 -20.24 -8.00 -0.87
CA ALA A 130 -19.58 -8.98 -1.74
C ALA A 130 -20.25 -9.11 -3.12
N SER A 131 -21.55 -8.77 -3.19
CA SER A 131 -22.37 -8.88 -4.40
C SER A 131 -22.60 -7.53 -5.10
N ALA A 132 -22.29 -6.41 -4.44
CA ALA A 132 -22.54 -5.04 -4.90
C ALA A 132 -21.39 -4.11 -4.49
N GLU A 133 -20.80 -3.42 -5.47
CA GLU A 133 -19.67 -2.51 -5.27
C GLU A 133 -19.98 -1.47 -4.18
N HIS A 134 -19.09 -1.35 -3.19
CA HIS A 134 -19.26 -0.36 -2.11
C HIS A 134 -18.97 1.06 -2.64
N PRO A 135 -19.81 2.09 -2.38
CA PRO A 135 -19.65 3.42 -2.97
C PRO A 135 -18.29 4.09 -2.65
N VAL A 136 -17.77 3.88 -1.45
CA VAL A 136 -16.42 4.36 -1.07
C VAL A 136 -15.31 3.71 -1.90
N ILE A 137 -15.45 2.42 -2.19
CA ILE A 137 -14.49 1.67 -3.02
C ILE A 137 -14.61 2.13 -4.48
N GLY A 138 -15.84 2.23 -5.00
CA GLY A 138 -16.11 2.74 -6.35
C GLY A 138 -15.52 4.14 -6.56
N ALA A 139 -15.76 5.08 -5.64
CA ALA A 139 -15.18 6.42 -5.71
C ALA A 139 -13.64 6.40 -5.67
N MET A 140 -13.03 5.46 -4.93
CA MET A 140 -11.56 5.31 -4.93
C MET A 140 -11.04 4.74 -6.26
N LEU A 141 -11.73 3.76 -6.84
CA LEU A 141 -11.40 3.21 -8.17
C LEU A 141 -11.49 4.29 -9.25
N GLU A 142 -12.54 5.11 -9.24
CA GLU A 142 -12.69 6.25 -10.15
C GLU A 142 -11.54 7.25 -9.99
N ARG A 143 -11.18 7.61 -8.75
CA ARG A 143 -10.05 8.52 -8.46
C ARG A 143 -8.71 7.96 -8.94
N LEU A 144 -8.55 6.63 -8.93
CA LEU A 144 -7.35 5.95 -9.42
C LEU A 144 -7.34 5.78 -10.95
N GLY A 145 -8.42 6.17 -11.64
CA GLY A 145 -8.57 5.94 -13.07
C GLY A 145 -8.59 4.47 -13.42
N ALA A 146 -9.21 3.65 -12.57
CA ALA A 146 -9.27 2.21 -12.75
C ALA A 146 -10.10 1.83 -13.97
N ALA A 147 -9.58 0.89 -14.75
CA ALA A 147 -10.33 0.26 -15.82
C ALA A 147 -11.33 -0.77 -15.24
N PRO A 148 -12.33 -1.22 -16.03
CA PRO A 148 -13.24 -2.27 -15.61
C PRO A 148 -12.52 -3.53 -15.11
N PRO A 149 -13.16 -4.33 -14.23
CA PRO A 149 -12.63 -5.60 -13.75
C PRO A 149 -12.09 -6.49 -14.88
N LEU A 150 -10.94 -7.10 -14.64
CA LEU A 150 -10.41 -8.17 -15.48
C LEU A 150 -11.34 -9.38 -15.43
N ASP A 151 -11.46 -10.07 -16.57
CA ASP A 151 -11.97 -11.43 -16.57
C ASP A 151 -10.96 -12.41 -15.94
N GLU A 152 -11.43 -13.64 -15.69
CA GLU A 152 -10.63 -14.69 -15.06
C GLU A 152 -9.33 -15.00 -15.83
N ALA A 153 -9.39 -15.01 -17.17
CA ALA A 153 -8.24 -15.35 -18.00
C ALA A 153 -7.16 -14.26 -17.97
N ALA A 154 -7.57 -13.00 -18.04
CA ALA A 154 -6.71 -11.83 -17.97
C ALA A 154 -6.10 -11.67 -16.57
N GLU A 155 -6.89 -11.88 -15.52
CA GLU A 155 -6.40 -11.89 -14.14
C GLU A 155 -5.36 -12.99 -13.95
N ALA A 156 -5.66 -14.24 -14.32
CA ALA A 156 -4.72 -15.34 -14.17
C ALA A 156 -3.42 -15.09 -14.96
N ALA A 157 -3.50 -14.46 -16.13
CA ALA A 157 -2.31 -14.05 -16.89
C ALA A 157 -1.49 -12.99 -16.15
N LEU A 158 -2.14 -11.98 -15.56
CA LEU A 158 -1.49 -10.95 -14.76
C LEU A 158 -0.82 -11.53 -13.51
N MET A 159 -1.50 -12.45 -12.81
CA MET A 159 -0.97 -13.19 -11.66
C MET A 159 0.30 -13.97 -12.01
N ARG A 160 0.31 -14.72 -13.12
CA ARG A 160 1.48 -15.49 -13.58
C ARG A 160 2.68 -14.62 -13.92
N ARG A 161 2.46 -13.37 -14.31
CA ARG A 161 3.52 -12.38 -14.57
C ARG A 161 3.96 -11.63 -13.31
N GLY A 162 3.46 -12.03 -12.13
CA GLY A 162 3.77 -11.37 -10.87
C GLY A 162 3.21 -9.96 -10.79
N TRP A 163 1.99 -9.76 -11.30
CA TRP A 163 1.26 -8.48 -11.26
C TRP A 163 1.91 -7.37 -12.11
N ARG A 164 2.47 -7.76 -13.27
CA ARG A 164 3.11 -6.88 -14.26
C ARG A 164 2.47 -6.96 -15.63
#